data_AF-A0A0F9EN66-F1
#
_entry.id   AF-A0A0F9EN66-F1
#
_cell.length_a   1.000
_cell.length_b   1.000
_cell.length_c   1.000
_cell.angle_alpha   90.00
_cell.angle_beta   90.00
_cell.angle_gamma   90.00
#
_symmetry.space_group_name_H-M   'P 1'
#
loop_
_entity.id
_entity.type
_entity.pdbx_description
1 polymer ?
#
loop_
_entity_poly.entity_id
_entity_poly.type
_entity_poly.pdbx_seq_one_letter_code
_entity_poly.pdbx_strand_id
1 'polypeptide(L)'
;MRQESKKRAAKRRREAGVRTEYLVAHPYCEAARAGAPGVCFGRLAVHEPLTRARGGSTGDPANMRTCCAGHNTAISQNVETMRWAYRAGFLKHAWEGVG
;
A
#
# COMPACT_ATOMS: atom_id res chain seq x y z
N MET A 1 16.33 4.04 -24.38
CA MET A 1 15.37 4.38 -23.32
C MET A 1 13.99 4.49 -23.96
N ARG A 2 13.02 3.62 -23.61
CA ARG A 2 11.72 3.54 -24.31
C ARG A 2 10.86 4.75 -23.92
N GLN A 3 10.48 5.58 -24.89
CA GLN A 3 9.69 6.80 -24.65
C GLN A 3 8.31 6.41 -24.09
N GLU A 4 7.97 6.89 -22.90
CA GLU A 4 6.70 6.59 -22.25
C GLU A 4 5.56 7.34 -22.96
N SER A 5 4.46 6.65 -23.27
CA SER A 5 3.36 7.31 -23.98
C SER A 5 2.74 8.42 -23.13
N LYS A 6 2.32 9.52 -23.77
CA LYS A 6 1.64 10.64 -23.08
C LYS A 6 0.47 10.17 -22.21
N LYS A 7 -0.27 9.15 -22.67
CA LYS A 7 -1.37 8.52 -21.92
C LYS A 7 -0.89 7.86 -20.62
N ARG A 8 0.23 7.12 -20.65
CA ARG A 8 0.80 6.49 -19.44
C ARG A 8 1.34 7.53 -18.45
N ALA A 9 1.99 8.58 -18.95
CA ALA A 9 2.46 9.70 -18.12
C ALA A 9 1.30 10.42 -17.41
N ALA A 10 0.21 10.72 -18.14
CA ALA A 10 -0.98 11.36 -17.57
C ALA A 10 -1.64 10.49 -16.48
N LYS A 11 -1.81 9.19 -16.74
CA LYS A 11 -2.34 8.24 -15.75
C LYS A 11 -1.49 8.23 -14.47
N ARG A 12 -0.17 8.15 -14.60
CA ARG A 12 0.77 8.15 -13.47
C ARG A 12 0.68 9.43 -12.64
N ARG A 13 0.54 10.60 -13.29
CA ARG A 13 0.36 11.89 -12.59
C ARG A 13 -0.93 11.91 -11.78
N ARG A 14 -2.04 11.43 -12.35
CA ARG A 14 -3.32 11.32 -11.64
C ARG A 14 -3.19 10.42 -10.41
N GLU A 15 -2.61 9.23 -10.57
CA GLU A 15 -2.42 8.29 -9.46
C GLU A 15 -1.49 8.85 -8.37
N ALA A 16 -0.45 9.61 -8.76
CA ALA A 16 0.43 10.29 -7.80
C ALA A 16 -0.29 11.37 -6.98
N GLY A 17 -1.24 12.08 -7.59
CA GLY A 17 -2.12 13.03 -6.89
C GLY A 17 -2.93 12.33 -5.81
N VAL A 18 -3.65 11.27 -6.18
CA VAL A 18 -4.48 10.48 -5.24
C VAL A 18 -3.65 9.91 -4.08
N ARG A 19 -2.44 9.40 -4.36
CA ARG A 19 -1.55 8.88 -3.31
C ARG A 19 -1.09 9.97 -2.34
N THR A 20 -0.79 11.16 -2.85
CA THR A 20 -0.41 12.31 -2.02
C THR A 20 -1.57 12.74 -1.14
N GLU A 21 -2.76 12.88 -1.72
CA GLU A 21 -3.98 13.20 -0.98
C GLU A 21 -4.27 12.17 0.12
N TYR A 22 -4.11 10.87 -0.17
CA TYR A 22 -4.30 9.81 0.81
C TYR A 22 -3.32 9.92 1.99
N LEU A 23 -2.04 10.20 1.72
CA LEU A 23 -1.02 10.39 2.77
C LEU A 23 -1.29 11.61 3.65
N VAL A 24 -1.80 12.70 3.06
CA VAL A 24 -2.18 13.90 3.81
C VAL A 24 -3.38 13.60 4.71
N ALA A 25 -4.37 12.84 4.22
CA ALA A 25 -5.54 12.44 5.00
C ALA A 25 -5.22 11.41 6.10
N HIS A 26 -4.19 10.59 5.90
CA HIS A 26 -3.77 9.54 6.84
C HIS A 26 -2.31 9.73 7.26
N PRO A 27 -1.97 10.79 8.04
CA PRO A 27 -0.59 11.17 8.37
C PRO A 27 0.00 10.32 9.51
N TYR A 28 -0.35 9.03 9.57
CA TYR A 28 0.10 8.09 10.58
C TYR A 28 0.23 6.68 9.99
N CYS A 29 0.94 5.80 10.69
CA CYS A 29 1.01 4.40 10.29
C CYS A 29 -0.28 3.68 10.67
N GLU A 30 -1.10 3.33 9.69
CA GLU A 30 -2.36 2.60 9.88
C GLU A 30 -2.11 1.21 10.46
N ALA A 31 -1.03 0.53 10.05
CA ALA A 31 -0.67 -0.78 10.59
C ALA A 31 -0.40 -0.72 12.10
N ALA A 32 0.36 0.28 12.55
CA ALA A 32 0.62 0.49 13.98
C ALA A 32 -0.67 0.78 14.75
N ARG A 33 -1.53 1.66 14.20
CA ARG A 33 -2.84 1.99 14.81
C ARG A 33 -3.76 0.77 14.90
N ALA A 34 -3.64 -0.17 13.96
CA ALA A 34 -4.37 -1.44 13.93
C ALA A 34 -3.73 -2.55 14.78
N GLY A 35 -2.66 -2.26 15.53
CA GLY A 35 -2.02 -3.22 16.42
C GLY A 35 -1.11 -4.23 15.70
N ALA A 36 -0.46 -3.81 14.61
CA ALA A 36 0.54 -4.65 13.95
C ALA A 36 1.68 -5.04 14.91
N PRO A 37 2.15 -6.30 14.87
CA PRO A 37 3.35 -6.70 15.57
C PRO A 37 4.59 -6.10 14.87
N GLY A 38 5.58 -5.72 15.67
CA GLY A 38 6.83 -5.12 15.20
C GLY A 38 7.00 -3.68 15.67
N VAL A 39 8.05 -3.02 15.16
CA VAL A 39 8.42 -1.67 15.55
C VAL A 39 7.95 -0.67 14.50
N CYS A 40 7.23 0.37 14.92
CA CYS A 40 6.83 1.47 14.06
C CYS A 40 7.98 2.48 13.90
N PHE A 41 8.61 2.52 12.72
CA PHE A 41 9.68 3.49 12.44
C PHE A 41 9.82 3.85 10.95
N GLY A 42 10.47 4.98 10.69
CA GLY A 42 10.82 5.46 9.34
C GLY A 42 9.69 6.19 8.61
N ARG A 43 9.97 6.59 7.36
CA ARG A 43 9.05 7.41 6.53
C ARG A 43 7.72 6.70 6.27
N LEU A 44 6.64 7.47 6.23
CA LEU A 44 5.33 7.00 5.79
C LEU A 44 5.29 6.90 4.26
N ALA A 45 4.64 5.86 3.76
CA ALA A 45 4.38 5.65 2.34
C ALA A 45 3.05 4.91 2.15
N VAL A 46 2.45 5.08 0.97
CA VAL A 46 1.28 4.29 0.57
C VAL A 46 1.70 2.85 0.29
N HIS A 47 1.16 1.96 1.10
CA HIS A 47 1.14 0.51 0.96
C HIS A 47 -0.08 0.07 0.16
N GLU A 48 0.08 -0.98 -0.65
CA GLU A 48 -0.96 -1.55 -1.51
C GLU A 48 -1.31 -2.96 -0.99
N PRO A 49 -2.46 -3.15 -0.31
CA PRO A 49 -2.84 -4.46 0.22
C PRO A 49 -2.92 -5.55 -0.85
N LEU A 50 -3.48 -5.22 -2.02
CA LEU A 50 -3.35 -6.03 -3.21
C LEU A 50 -2.26 -5.40 -4.10
N THR A 51 -1.17 -6.12 -4.30
CA THR A 51 -0.02 -5.59 -5.04
C THR A 51 -0.35 -5.43 -6.51
N ARG A 52 0.30 -4.45 -7.16
CA ARG A 52 0.20 -4.25 -8.62
C ARG A 52 0.48 -5.51 -9.44
N ALA A 53 1.43 -6.35 -9.02
CA ALA A 53 1.77 -7.60 -9.70
C ALA A 53 0.62 -8.63 -9.66
N ARG A 54 -0.31 -8.49 -8.72
CA ARG A 54 -1.48 -9.34 -8.54
C ARG A 54 -2.78 -8.68 -9.02
N GLY A 55 -2.69 -7.60 -9.79
CA GLY A 55 -3.86 -6.88 -10.35
C GLY A 55 -4.40 -5.75 -9.48
N GLY A 56 -3.72 -5.37 -8.39
CA GLY A 56 -4.14 -4.26 -7.53
C GLY A 56 -4.15 -2.90 -8.23
N SER A 57 -5.17 -2.10 -7.97
CA SER A 57 -5.27 -0.72 -8.45
C SER A 57 -4.33 0.19 -7.64
N THR A 58 -3.51 0.97 -8.35
CA THR A 58 -2.52 1.90 -7.77
C THR A 58 -3.09 3.29 -7.47
N GLY A 59 -4.31 3.58 -7.95
CA GLY A 59 -4.98 4.86 -7.83
C GLY A 59 -6.36 4.79 -7.17
N ASP A 60 -6.70 3.66 -6.58
CA ASP A 60 -7.94 3.46 -5.83
C ASP A 60 -7.66 3.55 -4.32
N PRO A 61 -8.21 4.54 -3.60
CA PRO A 61 -8.07 4.66 -2.15
C PRO A 61 -8.47 3.40 -1.37
N ALA A 62 -9.37 2.55 -1.89
CA ALA A 62 -9.75 1.30 -1.24
C ALA A 62 -8.60 0.27 -1.19
N ASN A 63 -7.62 0.39 -2.09
CA ASN A 63 -6.39 -0.40 -2.14
C ASN A 63 -5.17 0.38 -1.63
N MET A 64 -5.37 1.39 -0.79
CA MET A 64 -4.29 2.17 -0.17
C MET A 64 -4.34 2.03 1.35
N ARG A 65 -3.17 1.95 1.96
CA ARG A 65 -2.96 2.15 3.40
C ARG A 65 -1.70 2.95 3.62
N THR A 66 -1.65 3.81 4.63
CA THR A 66 -0.41 4.48 5.01
C THR A 66 0.37 3.61 5.99
N CYS A 67 1.59 3.20 5.60
CA CYS A 67 2.48 2.40 6.44
C CYS A 67 3.85 3.08 6.57
N CYS A 68 4.46 2.99 7.75
CA CYS A 68 5.86 3.37 7.93
C CYS A 68 6.79 2.36 7.24
N ALA A 69 8.04 2.74 7.03
CA ALA A 69 9.04 1.87 6.41
C ALA A 69 9.22 0.55 7.18
N GLY A 70 9.20 0.60 8.52
CA GLY A 70 9.31 -0.58 9.38
C GLY A 70 8.18 -1.59 9.13
N HIS A 71 6.93 -1.16 9.21
CA HIS A 71 5.78 -2.04 8.99
C HIS A 71 5.66 -2.50 7.53
N ASN A 72 5.97 -1.64 6.55
CA ASN A 72 6.00 -2.05 5.13
C ASN A 72 6.94 -3.24 4.90
N THR A 73 8.15 -3.17 5.48
CA THR A 73 9.12 -4.27 5.41
C THR A 73 8.63 -5.49 6.18
N ALA A 74 8.15 -5.31 7.42
CA ALA A 74 7.70 -6.41 8.27
C ALA A 74 6.53 -7.21 7.66
N ILE A 75 5.55 -6.53 7.06
CA ILE A 75 4.42 -7.17 6.36
C ILE A 75 4.91 -8.13 5.27
N SER A 76 6.04 -7.83 4.62
CA SER A 76 6.58 -8.63 3.51
C SER A 76 7.61 -9.68 3.95
N GLN A 77 8.33 -9.46 5.06
CA GLN A 77 9.52 -10.22 5.42
C GLN A 77 9.40 -11.00 6.74
N ASN A 78 8.43 -10.67 7.59
CA ASN A 78 8.20 -11.37 8.85
C ASN A 78 6.91 -12.20 8.77
N VAL A 79 7.00 -13.51 9.05
CA VAL A 79 5.87 -14.45 8.93
C VAL A 79 4.72 -14.10 9.88
N GLU A 80 5.02 -13.66 11.10
CA GLU A 80 4.00 -13.27 12.08
C GLU A 80 3.26 -12.02 11.63
N THR A 81 4.00 -10.97 11.24
CA THR A 81 3.41 -9.73 10.73
C THR A 81 2.65 -9.97 9.43
N MET A 82 3.14 -10.85 8.55
CA MET A 82 2.45 -11.22 7.31
C MET A 82 1.11 -11.90 7.58
N ARG A 83 1.07 -12.87 8.50
CA ARG A 83 -0.18 -13.54 8.91
C ARG A 83 -1.17 -12.55 9.52
N TRP A 84 -0.69 -11.63 10.37
CA TRP A 84 -1.51 -10.53 10.88
C TRP A 84 -2.03 -9.66 9.73
N ALA A 85 -1.18 -9.31 8.75
CA ALA A 85 -1.52 -8.42 7.66
C ALA A 85 -2.65 -8.95 6.78
N TYR A 86 -2.68 -10.26 6.49
CA TYR A 86 -3.81 -10.87 5.78
C TYR A 86 -5.12 -10.72 6.57
N ARG A 87 -5.10 -11.04 7.88
CA ARG A 87 -6.30 -10.92 8.73
C ARG A 87 -6.77 -9.47 8.90
N ALA A 88 -5.84 -8.53 8.98
CA ALA A 88 -6.12 -7.11 9.20
C ALA A 88 -6.39 -6.33 7.89
N GLY A 89 -6.35 -6.98 6.73
CA GLY A 89 -6.61 -6.35 5.43
C GLY A 89 -5.45 -5.50 4.89
N PHE A 90 -4.23 -5.67 5.41
CA PHE A 90 -2.99 -5.08 4.88
C PHE A 90 -2.31 -5.97 3.84
N LEU A 91 -2.73 -7.22 3.68
CA LEU A 91 -2.39 -8.04 2.53
C LEU A 91 -3.66 -8.73 2.02
N LYS A 92 -3.76 -8.87 0.69
CA LYS A 92 -4.84 -9.60 0.03
C LYS A 92 -4.29 -10.63 -0.93
N HIS A 93 -4.95 -11.76 -1.03
CA HIS A 93 -4.71 -12.73 -2.07
C HIS A 93 -5.29 -12.27 -3.41
N ALA A 94 -4.74 -12.76 -4.51
CA ALA A 94 -5.15 -12.33 -5.86
C ALA A 94 -6.64 -12.62 -6.16
N TRP A 95 -7.18 -13.71 -5.59
CA TRP A 95 -8.59 -14.08 -5.75
C TRP A 95 -9.55 -13.21 -4.92
N GLU A 96 -9.04 -12.44 -3.95
CA GLU A 96 -9.87 -11.52 -3.13
C GLU A 96 -10.04 -10.14 -3.80
N GLY A 97 -9.44 -9.92 -4.97
CA GLY A 97 -9.59 -8.70 -5.77
C GLY A 97 -10.75 -8.75 -6.77
N VAL A 98 -11.55 -9.82 -6.77
CA VAL A 98 -12.68 -10.04 -7.68
C VAL A 98 -13.99 -9.83 -6.89
N GLY A 99 -14.41 -8.57 -6.76
CA GLY A 99 -15.64 -8.18 -6.09
C GLY A 99 -16.14 -6.85 -6.62
#